data_AF-A0A7V9UAN1-F1
#
_entry.id   AF-A0A7V9UAN1-F1
#
_cell.length_a   1.000
_cell.length_b   1.000
_cell.length_c   1.000
_cell.angle_alpha   90.00
_cell.angle_beta   90.00
_cell.angle_gamma   90.00
#
_symmetry.space_group_name_H-M   'P 1'
#
loop_
_entity.id
_entity.type
_entity.pdbx_description
1 polymer ?
#
loop_
_entity_poly.entity_id
_entity_poly.type
_entity_poly.pdbx_seq_one_letter_code
_entity_poly.pdbx_strand_id
1 'polypeptide(L)' 'RRFINVYVNDEDVRFLDGLDTAVTDGDVVVVLPAVAGGR' A
#
# COMPACT_ATOMS: atom_id res chain seq x y z
N ARG A 1 4.81 -10.21 13.60
CA ARG A 1 3.66 -9.73 12.78
C ARG A 1 4.15 -9.63 11.35
N ARG A 2 3.41 -10.13 10.36
CA ARG A 2 3.73 -9.92 8.95
C ARG A 2 3.23 -8.53 8.59
N PHE A 3 4.08 -7.72 7.98
CA PHE A 3 3.71 -6.40 7.49
C PHE A 3 3.57 -6.46 5.97
N ILE A 4 2.67 -5.66 5.42
CA ILE A 4 2.43 -5.49 3.99
C ILE A 4 2.36 -3.98 3.78
N ASN A 5 3.00 -3.48 2.72
CA ASN A 5 2.86 -2.10 2.29
C ASN A 5 1.82 -2.04 1.18
N VAL A 6 0.93 -1.06 1.25
CA VAL A 6 -0.15 -0.86 0.29
C VAL A 6 -0.05 0.56 -0.25
N TYR A 7 -0.15 0.71 -1.55
CA TYR A 7 -0.08 1.99 -2.25
C TYR A 7 -1.28 2.14 -3.18
N VAL A 8 -1.79 3.36 -3.32
CA VAL A 8 -2.76 3.76 -4.34
C VAL A 8 -2.10 4.88 -5.15
N ASN A 9 -1.96 4.68 -6.46
CA ASN A 9 -1.32 5.64 -7.38
C ASN A 9 0.06 6.12 -6.87
N ASP A 10 0.91 5.15 -6.47
CA ASP A 10 2.26 5.37 -5.93
C ASP A 10 2.34 6.03 -4.53
N GLU A 11 1.20 6.39 -3.93
CA GLU A 11 1.13 6.95 -2.58
C GLU A 11 0.81 5.87 -1.53
N ASP A 12 1.59 5.83 -0.44
CA ASP A 12 1.38 4.86 0.64
C ASP A 12 0.12 5.21 1.43
N VAL A 13 -0.79 4.25 1.56
CA VAL A 13 -2.10 4.49 2.19
C VAL A 13 -2.01 4.96 3.65
N ARG A 14 -0.85 4.76 4.31
CA ARG A 14 -0.61 5.27 5.67
C ARG A 14 -0.56 6.80 5.77
N PHE A 15 -0.39 7.49 4.64
CA PHE A 15 -0.48 8.96 4.55
C PHE A 15 -1.82 9.44 4.00
N LEU A 16 -2.69 8.51 3.60
CA LEU A 16 -4.08 8.73 3.19
C LEU A 16 -5.02 8.31 4.34
N ASP A 17 -6.15 7.68 4.02
CA ASP A 17 -7.13 7.18 4.99
C ASP A 17 -6.82 5.74 5.46
N GLY A 18 -5.58 5.29 5.33
CA GLY A 18 -5.20 3.92 5.66
C GLY A 18 -5.89 2.91 4.75
N LEU A 19 -6.30 1.77 5.31
CA LEU A 19 -6.99 0.73 4.52
C LEU A 19 -8.40 1.15 4.05
N ASP A 20 -8.93 2.25 4.56
CA ASP A 20 -10.21 2.84 4.13
C ASP A 20 -10.04 3.85 2.98
N THR A 21 -8.81 4.02 2.46
CA THR A 21 -8.54 4.86 1.28
C THR A 21 -9.45 4.45 0.13
N ALA A 22 -10.32 5.36 -0.29
CA ALA A 22 -11.23 5.15 -1.39
C ALA A 22 -10.46 4.99 -2.71
N VAL A 23 -10.93 4.08 -3.56
CA VAL A 23 -10.40 3.86 -4.91
C VAL A 23 -11.51 4.05 -5.94
N THR A 24 -11.13 4.47 -7.13
CA THR A 24 -12.01 4.67 -8.28
C THR A 24 -11.51 3.90 -9.48
N ASP A 25 -12.36 3.76 -10.49
CA ASP A 25 -11.98 3.09 -11.74
C ASP A 25 -10.76 3.79 -12.36
N GLY A 26 -9.73 2.99 -12.64
CA GLY A 26 -8.46 3.46 -13.21
C GLY A 26 -7.34 3.66 -12.19
N ASP A 27 -7.64 3.64 -10.89
CA ASP A 27 -6.60 3.69 -9.86
C ASP A 27 -5.76 2.41 -9.84
N VAL A 28 -4.47 2.56 -9.57
CA VAL A 28 -3.53 1.44 -9.46
C VAL A 28 -3.23 1.16 -8.00
N VAL A 29 -3.57 -0.05 -7.56
CA VAL A 29 -3.26 -0.54 -6.21
C VAL A 29 -2.05 -1.46 -6.25
N VAL A 30 -1.01 -1.12 -5.48
CA VAL A 30 0.19 -1.94 -5.34
C VAL A 30 0.25 -2.54 -3.96
N VAL A 31 0.40 -3.87 -3.89
CA VAL A 31 0.53 -4.63 -2.64
C VAL A 31 1.90 -5.27 -2.58
N LEU A 32 2.74 -4.80 -1.67
CA LEU A 32 4.11 -5.30 -1.51
C LEU A 32 4.24 -6.04 -0.17
N PRO A 33 4.68 -7.31 -0.16
CA PRO A 33 5.06 -7.95 1.09
C PRO A 33 6.20 -7.15 1.72
N ALA A 34 6.17 -6.95 3.04
CA ALA A 34 7.29 -6.26 3.70
C ALA A 34 8.55 -7.12 3.59
N VAL A 35 9.46 -6.68 2.73
CA VAL A 35 10.80 -7.22 2.65
C VAL A 35 11.62 -6.47 3.69
N ALA A 36 11.78 -7.06 4.88
CA ALA A 36 12.92 -6.68 5.71
C ALA A 36 14.16 -7.04 4.88
N GLY A 37 15.02 -6.05 4.61
CA GLY A 37 16.18 -6.17 3.74
C GLY A 37 16.88 -7.53 3.91
N GLY A 38 17.15 -8.17 2.78
CA GLY A 38 17.93 -9.39 2.72
C GLY A 38 19.24 -9.20 3.49
N ARG A 39 19.69 -10.29 4.10
CA ARG A 39 20.97 -10.35 4.79
C ARG A 39 22.12 -9.92 3.88
#